data_AF-A0A0B1SH38-F1
#
_entry.id   AF-A0A0B1SH38-F1
#
_cell.length_a   1.000
_cell.length_b   1.000
_cell.length_c   1.000
_cell.angle_alpha   90.00
_cell.angle_beta   90.00
_cell.angle_gamma   90.00
#
_symmetry.space_group_name_H-M   'P 1'
#
loop_
_entity.id
_entity.type
_entity.pdbx_description
1 polymer ?
#
loop_
_entity_poly.entity_id
_entity_poly.type
_entity_poly.pdbx_seq_one_letter_code
_entity_poly.pdbx_strand_id
1 'polypeptide(L)'
;MSGVRKDALCHSAVQFSGSSYIFSYPDITFIWKYERPENATFADGVENLVLSKWTPQTDLLADPRLTLFVTHGGAGSLLESATQGKPVVVVPLFGDQMRNAKVVTKFGFGKK
;
A
#
# COMPACT_ATOMS: atom_id res chain seq x y z
N MET A 1 -27.68 1.92 0.24
CA MET A 1 -26.37 1.91 -0.46
C MET A 1 -25.29 2.06 0.59
N SER A 2 -24.80 0.94 1.14
CA SER A 2 -23.85 0.95 2.26
C SER A 2 -22.49 1.45 1.78
N GLY A 3 -21.99 2.51 2.41
CA GLY A 3 -20.64 3.04 2.18
C GLY A 3 -19.60 1.96 2.45
N VAL A 4 -19.10 1.33 1.39
CA VAL A 4 -18.00 0.37 1.48
C VAL A 4 -16.76 1.16 1.86
N ARG A 5 -16.28 0.97 3.11
CA ARG A 5 -14.97 1.49 3.54
C ARG A 5 -13.90 0.98 2.56
N LYS A 6 -13.09 1.91 2.07
CA LYS A 6 -12.03 1.62 1.10
C LYS A 6 -10.73 1.44 1.86
N ASP A 7 -9.98 0.41 1.49
CA ASP A 7 -8.73 0.10 2.14
C ASP A 7 -7.54 0.37 1.21
N ALA A 8 -6.42 0.79 1.79
CA ALA A 8 -5.13 0.93 1.12
C ALA A 8 -4.07 0.09 1.85
N LEU A 9 -3.36 -0.78 1.13
CA LEU A 9 -2.31 -1.63 1.68
C LEU A 9 -0.94 -1.01 1.39
N CYS A 10 -0.12 -0.77 2.40
CA CYS A 10 1.23 -0.23 2.31
C CYS A 10 2.28 -1.30 2.67
N HIS A 11 3.21 -1.56 1.76
CA HIS A 11 4.31 -2.50 2.00
C HIS A 11 5.47 -1.87 2.80
N SER A 12 6.21 -2.70 3.54
CA SER A 12 7.16 -2.31 4.59
C SER A 12 8.33 -1.42 4.20
N ALA A 13 8.61 -1.31 2.92
CA ALA A 13 9.72 -0.51 2.44
C ALA A 13 9.30 0.91 2.03
N VAL A 14 7.99 1.21 1.95
CA VAL A 14 7.52 2.54 1.59
C VAL A 14 7.58 3.45 2.83
N GLN A 15 8.72 4.12 3.04
CA GLN A 15 8.79 5.21 4.03
C GLN A 15 8.00 6.41 3.50
N PHE A 16 6.72 6.48 3.84
CA PHE A 16 5.99 7.72 3.73
C PHE A 16 6.51 8.70 4.79
N SER A 17 7.06 9.84 4.36
CA SER A 17 7.23 11.03 5.23
C SER A 17 5.88 11.66 5.64
N GLY A 18 4.77 10.96 5.41
CA GLY A 18 3.44 11.55 5.24
C GLY A 18 2.42 11.04 6.24
N SER A 19 2.69 11.14 7.54
CA SER A 19 1.64 10.98 8.55
C SER A 19 0.48 11.94 8.24
N SER A 20 0.79 13.16 7.78
CA SER A 20 -0.16 14.20 7.35
C SER A 20 -1.15 13.78 6.26
N TYR A 21 -0.76 12.89 5.35
CA TYR A 21 -1.64 12.44 4.26
C TYR A 21 -2.69 11.45 4.75
N ILE A 22 -2.35 10.59 5.72
CA ILE A 22 -3.29 9.62 6.30
C ILE A 22 -4.44 10.37 7.01
N PHE A 23 -4.13 11.44 7.73
CA PHE A 23 -5.13 12.30 8.38
C PHE A 23 -6.08 12.99 7.40
N SER A 24 -5.64 13.21 6.15
CA SER A 24 -6.47 13.87 5.14
C SER A 24 -7.59 12.97 4.58
N TYR A 25 -7.58 11.67 4.91
CA TYR A 25 -8.55 10.69 4.40
C TYR A 25 -9.14 9.81 5.51
N PRO A 26 -9.98 10.37 6.41
CA PRO A 26 -10.53 9.64 7.55
C PRO A 26 -11.40 8.43 7.15
N ASP A 27 -11.98 8.43 5.95
CA ASP A 27 -12.84 7.35 5.44
C ASP A 27 -12.06 6.17 4.82
N ILE A 28 -10.74 6.29 4.71
CA ILE A 28 -9.86 5.25 4.16
C ILE A 28 -9.14 4.56 5.30
N THR A 29 -9.21 3.23 5.36
CA THR A 29 -8.37 2.45 6.28
C THR A 29 -7.05 2.11 5.62
N PHE A 30 -5.95 2.47 6.26
CA PHE A 30 -4.61 2.15 5.81
C PHE A 30 -4.11 0.93 6.56
N ILE A 31 -3.78 -0.14 5.85
CA ILE A 31 -3.10 -1.32 6.41
C ILE A 31 -1.64 -1.18 6.04
N TRP A 32 -0.76 -0.97 7.01
CA TRP A 32 0.67 -0.81 6.74
C TRP A 32 1.45 -1.93 7.39
N LYS A 33 2.06 -2.77 6.56
CA LYS A 33 3.06 -3.72 7.02
C LYS A 33 4.30 -2.95 7.46
N TYR A 34 4.60 -2.86 8.74
CA TYR A 34 5.74 -2.10 9.29
C TYR A 34 6.58 -2.97 10.20
N GLU A 35 7.91 -2.88 10.12
CA GLU A 35 8.80 -3.86 10.80
C GLU A 35 8.79 -3.75 12.33
N ARG A 36 8.59 -2.53 12.85
CA ARG A 36 8.66 -2.18 14.28
C ARG A 36 7.45 -1.37 14.71
N PRO A 37 6.22 -1.93 14.64
CA PRO A 37 4.99 -1.19 14.98
C PRO A 37 5.03 -0.62 16.39
N GLU A 38 5.72 -1.28 17.32
CA GLU A 38 5.91 -0.83 18.70
C GLU A 38 6.67 0.49 18.85
N ASN A 39 7.44 0.89 17.83
CA ASN A 39 8.24 2.12 17.83
C ASN A 39 7.68 3.18 16.89
N ALA A 40 6.48 2.99 16.36
CA ALA A 40 5.88 3.85 15.34
C ALA A 40 5.12 5.03 15.95
N THR A 41 5.82 5.95 16.63
CA THR A 41 5.21 7.16 17.25
C THR A 41 4.46 8.05 16.26
N PHE A 42 4.76 7.94 14.96
CA PHE A 42 4.04 8.65 13.90
C PHE A 42 2.59 8.18 13.71
N ALA A 43 2.21 7.02 14.26
CA ALA A 43 0.88 6.44 14.20
C ALA A 43 0.03 6.72 15.45
N ASP A 44 0.60 7.39 16.46
CA ASP A 44 -0.11 7.71 17.70
C ASP A 44 -1.33 8.58 17.41
N GLY A 45 -2.51 8.12 17.87
CA GLY A 45 -3.79 8.81 17.65
C GLY A 45 -4.37 8.69 16.23
N VAL A 46 -3.81 7.83 15.37
CA VAL A 46 -4.33 7.60 14.01
C VAL A 46 -5.30 6.42 13.98
N GLU A 47 -6.59 6.69 14.09
CA GLU A 47 -7.62 5.64 14.20
C GLU A 47 -7.80 4.79 12.93
N ASN A 48 -7.50 5.37 11.76
CA ASN A 48 -7.66 4.72 10.45
C ASN A 48 -6.36 4.09 9.92
N LEU A 49 -5.36 3.87 10.79
CA LEU A 49 -4.09 3.23 10.44
C LEU A 49 -3.89 1.94 11.25
N VAL A 50 -3.82 0.82 10.54
CA VAL A 50 -3.52 -0.50 11.09
C VAL A 50 -2.08 -0.84 10.77
N LEU A 51 -1.20 -0.79 11.77
CA LEU A 51 0.16 -1.27 11.66
C LEU A 51 0.23 -2.77 11.94
N SER A 52 0.95 -3.51 11.10
CA SER A 52 1.22 -4.93 11.36
C SER A 52 2.63 -5.31 10.96
N LYS A 53 3.28 -6.18 11.73
CA LYS A 53 4.59 -6.73 11.35
C LYS A 53 4.50 -7.71 10.17
N TRP A 54 3.36 -8.35 10.02
CA TRP A 54 3.10 -9.33 8.97
C TRP A 54 1.67 -9.21 8.48
N THR A 55 1.47 -9.38 7.17
CA THR A 55 0.15 -9.33 6.56
C THR A 55 -0.02 -10.49 5.58
N PRO A 56 -1.22 -11.09 5.49
CA PRO A 56 -1.54 -12.06 4.45
C PRO A 56 -1.74 -11.32 3.11
N GLN A 57 -0.65 -10.88 2.49
CA GLN A 57 -0.69 -9.96 1.34
C GLN A 57 -1.56 -10.49 0.19
N THR A 58 -1.45 -11.76 -0.16
CA THR A 58 -2.25 -12.36 -1.24
C THR A 58 -3.74 -12.30 -0.94
N ASP A 59 -4.14 -12.59 0.31
CA ASP A 59 -5.55 -12.54 0.72
C ASP A 59 -6.07 -11.09 0.75
N LEU A 60 -5.25 -10.14 1.21
CA LEU A 60 -5.59 -8.72 1.17
C LEU A 60 -5.74 -8.21 -0.27
N LEU A 61 -4.86 -8.64 -1.17
CA LEU A 61 -4.95 -8.32 -2.59
C LEU A 61 -6.17 -8.96 -3.26
N ALA A 62 -6.66 -10.09 -2.76
CA ALA A 62 -7.90 -10.72 -3.23
C ALA A 62 -9.16 -10.09 -2.61
N ASP A 63 -9.06 -9.37 -1.49
CA ASP A 63 -10.21 -8.76 -0.82
C ASP A 63 -10.80 -7.61 -1.66
N PRO A 64 -12.13 -7.61 -1.94
CA PRO A 64 -12.76 -6.57 -2.77
C PRO A 64 -12.76 -5.17 -2.13
N ARG A 65 -12.61 -5.06 -0.81
CA ARG A 65 -12.52 -3.77 -0.09
C ARG A 65 -11.17 -3.08 -0.27
N LEU A 66 -10.13 -3.87 -0.58
CA LEU A 66 -8.84 -3.29 -0.92
C LEU A 66 -8.93 -2.59 -2.27
N THR A 67 -8.73 -1.28 -2.25
CA THR A 67 -8.89 -0.42 -3.43
C THR A 67 -7.57 0.07 -4.01
N LEU A 68 -6.50 0.06 -3.22
CA LEU A 68 -5.18 0.52 -3.64
C LEU A 68 -4.07 -0.28 -2.96
N PHE A 69 -3.03 -0.63 -3.73
CA PHE A 69 -1.81 -1.22 -3.18
C PHE A 69 -0.60 -0.31 -3.39
N VAL A 70 0.00 0.13 -2.30
CA VAL A 70 1.22 0.93 -2.30
C VAL A 70 2.41 0.03 -2.03
N THR A 71 3.34 -0.04 -2.98
CA THR A 71 4.49 -0.95 -2.93
C THR A 71 5.76 -0.28 -3.42
N HIS A 72 6.90 -0.78 -2.99
CA HIS A 72 8.20 -0.44 -3.57
C HIS A 72 8.39 -0.91 -5.02
N GLY A 73 7.51 -1.78 -5.53
CA GLY A 73 7.58 -2.25 -6.93
C GLY A 73 8.49 -3.45 -7.14
N GLY A 74 8.70 -4.28 -6.11
CA GLY A 74 9.28 -5.61 -6.29
C GLY A 74 8.44 -6.46 -7.26
N ALA A 75 9.11 -7.24 -8.12
CA ALA A 75 8.45 -7.96 -9.22
C ALA A 75 7.31 -8.89 -8.76
N GLY A 76 7.50 -9.63 -7.66
CA GLY A 76 6.45 -10.50 -7.11
C GLY A 76 5.19 -9.73 -6.68
N SER A 77 5.37 -8.60 -5.99
CA SER A 77 4.25 -7.76 -5.56
C SER A 77 3.48 -7.16 -6.73
N LEU A 78 4.18 -6.78 -7.80
CA LEU A 78 3.54 -6.27 -9.01
C LEU A 78 2.77 -7.37 -9.75
N LEU A 79 3.32 -8.59 -9.81
CA LEU A 79 2.65 -9.73 -10.42
C LEU A 79 1.37 -10.09 -9.65
N GLU A 80 1.43 -10.18 -8.32
CA GLU A 80 0.26 -10.45 -7.48
C GLU A 80 -0.82 -9.39 -7.66
N SER A 81 -0.44 -8.11 -7.63
CA SER A 81 -1.39 -7.00 -7.82
C SER A 81 -2.03 -7.01 -9.20
N ALA A 82 -1.24 -7.25 -10.25
CA ALA A 82 -1.74 -7.34 -11.62
C ALA A 82 -2.69 -8.54 -11.78
N THR A 83 -2.37 -9.68 -11.15
CA THR A 83 -3.21 -10.89 -11.16
C THR A 83 -4.56 -10.63 -10.50
N GLN A 84 -4.58 -9.88 -9.39
CA GLN A 84 -5.82 -9.52 -8.67
C GLN A 84 -6.51 -8.26 -9.22
N GLY A 85 -5.95 -7.62 -10.27
CA GLY A 85 -6.49 -6.39 -10.84
C GLY A 85 -6.48 -5.20 -9.87
N LYS A 86 -5.61 -5.20 -8.86
CA LYS A 86 -5.49 -4.10 -7.90
C LYS A 86 -4.59 -3.00 -8.46
N PRO A 87 -5.04 -1.74 -8.51
CA PRO A 87 -4.20 -0.64 -8.96
C PRO A 87 -3.06 -0.42 -7.97
N VAL A 88 -1.89 -0.04 -8.49
CA VAL A 88 -0.70 0.18 -7.66
C VAL A 88 -0.19 1.62 -7.67
N VAL A 89 0.32 2.07 -6.53
CA VAL A 89 1.24 3.20 -6.44
C VAL A 89 2.63 2.65 -6.10
N VAL A 90 3.61 2.96 -6.94
CA VAL A 90 4.96 2.44 -6.80
C VAL A 90 5.89 3.51 -6.25
N VAL A 91 6.41 3.27 -5.05
CA VAL A 91 7.42 4.14 -4.42
C VAL A 91 8.76 3.40 -4.42
N PRO A 92 9.49 3.42 -5.54
CA PRO A 92 10.70 2.61 -5.68
C PRO A 92 11.82 3.13 -4.77
N LEU A 93 12.56 2.21 -4.15
CA LEU A 93 13.68 2.56 -3.30
C LEU A 93 15.01 2.54 -4.05
N PHE A 94 15.30 1.45 -4.77
CA PHE A 94 16.55 1.29 -5.52
C PHE A 94 16.47 0.15 -6.54
N GLY A 95 17.45 0.08 -7.44
CA GLY A 95 17.65 -1.07 -8.33
C GLY A 95 16.52 -1.27 -9.35
N ASP A 96 16.10 -2.52 -9.50
CA ASP A 96 15.11 -2.97 -10.48
C ASP A 96 13.73 -2.33 -10.28
N GLN A 97 13.39 -1.96 -9.04
CA GLN A 97 12.15 -1.26 -8.68
C GLN A 97 11.93 0.02 -9.50
N MET A 98 13.00 0.76 -9.81
CA MET A 98 12.93 1.97 -10.62
C MET A 98 12.48 1.69 -12.05
N ARG A 99 12.93 0.56 -12.62
CA ARG A 99 12.48 0.08 -13.93
C ARG A 99 11.05 -0.44 -13.85
N ASN A 100 10.74 -1.18 -12.81
CA ASN A 100 9.41 -1.75 -12.60
C ASN A 100 8.33 -0.65 -12.47
N ALA A 101 8.64 0.44 -11.78
CA ALA A 101 7.76 1.62 -11.72
C ALA A 101 7.47 2.21 -13.12
N LYS A 102 8.46 2.25 -14.02
CA LYS A 102 8.25 2.69 -15.41
C LYS A 102 7.37 1.71 -16.19
N VAL A 103 7.55 0.41 -15.97
CA VAL A 103 6.71 -0.65 -16.57
C VAL A 103 5.25 -0.48 -16.13
N VAL A 104 5.03 -0.29 -14.84
CA VAL A 104 3.69 -0.06 -14.26
C VAL A 104 3.00 1.13 -14.92
N THR A 105 3.67 2.29 -14.98
CA THR A 105 3.11 3.48 -15.63
C THR A 105 2.88 3.27 -17.12
N LYS A 106 3.81 2.59 -17.82
CA LYS A 106 3.70 2.33 -19.27
C LYS A 106 2.49 1.46 -19.62
N PHE A 107 2.19 0.46 -18.80
CA PHE A 107 1.07 -0.46 -19.03
C PHE A 107 -0.24 -0.04 -18.35
N GLY A 108 -0.25 1.10 -17.65
CA GLY A 108 -1.48 1.75 -17.18
C GLY A 108 -2.16 1.11 -15.98
N PHE A 109 -1.51 0.17 -15.28
CA PHE A 109 -2.09 -0.49 -14.09
C PHE A 109 -1.63 0.13 -12.76
N GLY A 110 -0.97 1.28 -12.83
CA GLY A 110 -0.57 2.04 -11.65
C GLY A 110 0.13 3.36 -11.96
N LYS A 111 0.62 4.01 -10.90
CA LYS A 111 1.39 5.25 -10.95
C LYS A 111 2.71 5.10 -10.20
N LYS A 112 3.70 5.91 -10.57
CA LYS A 112 4.92 6.14 -9.82
C LYS A 112 4.77 7.46 -9.07
#